data_AF-A0A7K0A605-F1
#
_entry.id   AF-A0A7K0A605-F1
#
_cell.length_a   1.000
_cell.length_b   1.000
_cell.length_c   1.000
_cell.angle_alpha   90.00
_cell.angle_beta   90.00
_cell.angle_gamma   90.00
#
_symmetry.space_group_name_H-M   'P 1'
#
loop_
_entity.id
_entity.type
_entity.pdbx_description
1 polymer ?
#
loop_
_entity_poly.entity_id
_entity_poly.type
_entity_poly.pdbx_seq_one_letter_code
_entity_poly.pdbx_strand_id
1 'polypeptide(L)'
;DICAEHFDVQEGRITFVVDGKEQTLEPGEQVTVHPGSWHRWWNSGEGEVRVRTRIEPGLRFQEMILIIWGLCADGHTNAEGVPSPLPGALLLTRYRDEIRLRKPPQLVQRLLFPPLAALALRRGMQQTFERYLALDTHPSAQAGLGRLPDKVMLRGRR
;
A
#
# COMPACT_ATOMS: atom_id res chain seq x y z
N ASP A 1 -8.21 7.90 9.39
CA ASP A 1 -8.83 8.68 10.50
C ASP A 1 -9.94 7.94 11.23
N ILE A 2 -10.51 6.87 10.68
CA ILE A 2 -11.52 6.06 11.38
C ILE A 2 -11.10 4.60 11.63
N CYS A 3 -10.06 4.12 10.95
CA CYS A 3 -9.57 2.75 11.08
C CYS A 3 -8.41 2.65 12.04
N ALA A 4 -8.43 1.62 12.88
CA ALA A 4 -7.25 1.08 13.54
C ALA A 4 -6.65 -0.04 12.69
N GLU A 5 -5.33 -0.15 12.72
CA GLU A 5 -4.59 -1.21 12.03
C GLU A 5 -3.74 -1.98 13.04
N HIS A 6 -3.97 -3.28 13.16
CA HIS A 6 -3.22 -4.16 14.04
C HIS A 6 -2.28 -5.02 13.21
N PHE A 7 -1.01 -4.98 13.53
CA PHE A 7 0.03 -5.76 12.86
C PHE A 7 0.64 -6.74 13.85
N ASP A 8 0.68 -8.01 13.46
CA ASP A 8 1.31 -9.09 14.20
C ASP A 8 2.40 -9.71 13.32
N VAL A 9 3.65 -9.61 13.77
CA VAL A 9 4.82 -10.10 13.04
C VAL A 9 4.98 -11.60 13.28
N GLN A 10 4.89 -12.38 12.21
CA GLN A 10 4.94 -13.84 12.28
C GLN A 10 6.35 -14.36 11.97
N GLU A 11 7.03 -13.75 11.00
CA GLU A 11 8.39 -14.11 10.55
C GLU A 11 9.12 -12.86 10.04
N GLY A 12 10.45 -12.83 10.15
CA GLY A 12 11.28 -11.72 9.69
C GLY A 12 11.19 -10.47 10.58
N ARG A 13 11.69 -9.34 10.06
CA ARG A 13 11.77 -8.06 10.78
C ARG A 13 11.17 -6.93 9.96
N ILE A 14 10.32 -6.12 10.58
CA ILE A 14 9.68 -4.95 9.95
C ILE A 14 9.89 -3.72 10.81
N THR A 15 10.22 -2.60 10.18
CA THR A 15 10.31 -1.32 10.88
C THR A 15 9.08 -0.48 10.59
N PHE A 16 8.51 0.10 11.64
CA PHE A 16 7.40 1.02 11.63
C PHE A 16 7.87 2.40 12.07
N VAL A 17 7.31 3.43 11.45
CA VAL A 17 7.26 4.78 12.04
C VAL A 17 5.79 5.08 12.31
N VAL A 18 5.43 5.31 13.56
CA VAL A 18 4.07 5.67 13.99
C VAL A 18 4.14 6.98 14.76
N ASP A 19 3.42 8.00 14.30
CA ASP A 19 3.45 9.36 14.86
C ASP A 19 4.88 9.91 15.08
N GLY A 20 5.76 9.60 14.11
CA GLY A 20 7.15 10.04 14.10
C GLY A 20 8.10 9.22 14.99
N LYS A 21 7.61 8.21 15.71
CA LYS A 21 8.44 7.28 16.48
C LYS A 21 8.75 6.05 15.66
N GLU A 22 10.03 5.79 15.44
CA GLU A 22 10.52 4.59 14.77
C GLU A 22 10.65 3.43 15.75
N GLN A 23 10.19 2.25 15.37
CA GLN A 23 10.36 1.00 16.11
C GLN A 23 10.50 -0.16 15.14
N THR A 24 11.35 -1.11 15.47
CA THR A 24 11.56 -2.34 14.70
C THR A 24 10.93 -3.48 15.46
N LEU A 25 10.11 -4.29 14.78
CA LEU A 25 9.40 -5.42 15.34
C LEU A 25 9.98 -6.74 14.83
N GLU A 26 10.13 -7.68 15.76
CA GLU A 26 10.57 -9.06 15.60
C GLU A 26 9.38 -10.04 15.64
N PRO A 27 9.56 -11.32 15.27
CA PRO A 27 8.50 -12.32 15.36
C PRO A 27 7.89 -12.45 16.75
N GLY A 28 6.56 -12.44 16.82
CA GLY A 28 5.78 -12.46 18.06
C GLY A 28 5.43 -11.07 18.60
N GLU A 29 6.04 -9.99 18.07
CA GLU A 29 5.72 -8.63 18.46
C GLU A 29 4.57 -8.04 17.65
N GLN A 30 3.88 -7.06 18.24
CA GLN A 30 2.70 -6.46 17.67
C GLN A 30 2.72 -4.94 17.80
N VAL A 31 2.11 -4.26 16.84
CA VAL A 31 1.84 -2.81 16.92
C VAL A 31 0.42 -2.52 16.47
N THR A 32 -0.21 -1.56 17.16
CA THR A 32 -1.48 -0.98 16.73
C THR A 32 -1.25 0.45 16.28
N VAL A 33 -1.66 0.75 15.05
CA VAL A 33 -1.79 2.11 14.56
C VAL A 33 -3.20 2.58 14.88
N HIS A 34 -3.30 3.63 15.68
CA HIS A 34 -4.59 4.20 16.04
C HIS A 34 -5.16 5.10 14.93
N PRO A 35 -6.49 5.28 14.87
CA PRO A 35 -7.11 6.17 13.90
C PRO A 35 -6.51 7.58 13.92
N GLY A 36 -6.09 8.06 12.76
CA GLY A 36 -5.52 9.40 12.60
C GLY A 36 -4.01 9.47 12.82
N SER A 37 -3.38 8.40 13.31
CA SER A 37 -1.93 8.32 13.42
C SER A 37 -1.30 8.19 12.03
N TRP A 38 -0.37 9.09 11.71
CA TRP A 38 0.42 8.92 10.50
C TRP A 38 1.40 7.78 10.72
N HIS A 39 1.47 6.87 9.75
CA HIS A 39 2.40 5.77 9.83
C HIS A 39 2.99 5.40 8.48
N ARG A 40 4.13 4.72 8.52
CA ARG A 40 4.74 3.99 7.40
C ARG A 40 5.45 2.77 7.96
N TRP A 41 5.64 1.76 7.13
CA TRP A 41 6.43 0.59 7.49
C TRP A 41 7.21 0.06 6.28
N TRP A 42 8.26 -0.69 6.53
CA TRP A 42 9.07 -1.34 5.49
C TRP A 42 9.73 -2.60 6.04
N ASN A 43 9.93 -3.59 5.17
CA ASN A 43 10.80 -4.71 5.48
C ASN A 43 12.23 -4.17 5.68
N SER A 44 12.73 -4.29 6.91
CA SER A 44 14.06 -3.83 7.31
C SER A 44 15.03 -5.00 7.54
N GLY A 45 14.59 -6.24 7.28
CA GLY A 45 15.42 -7.43 7.34
C GLY A 45 16.08 -7.75 5.99
N GLU A 46 16.98 -8.72 6.00
CA GLU A 46 17.65 -9.23 4.79
C GLU A 46 16.81 -10.26 4.02
N GLY A 47 15.76 -10.80 4.66
CA GLY A 47 14.89 -11.85 4.13
C GLY A 47 13.44 -11.41 3.98
N GLU A 48 12.57 -12.38 3.71
CA GLU A 48 11.13 -12.15 3.67
C GLU A 48 10.58 -11.84 5.08
N VAL A 49 9.50 -11.06 5.12
CA VAL A 49 8.76 -10.76 6.35
C VAL A 49 7.32 -11.18 6.17
N ARG A 50 6.76 -11.85 7.18
CA ARG A 50 5.35 -12.24 7.22
C ARG A 50 4.65 -11.49 8.34
N VAL A 51 3.65 -10.70 7.97
CA VAL A 51 2.86 -9.91 8.92
C VAL A 51 1.39 -10.23 8.72
N ARG A 52 0.69 -10.49 9.82
CA ARG A 52 -0.77 -10.58 9.84
C ARG A 52 -1.31 -9.19 10.16
N THR A 53 -2.08 -8.63 9.24
CA THR A 53 -2.71 -7.31 9.42
C THR A 53 -4.23 -7.45 9.58
N ARG A 54 -4.78 -6.76 10.58
CA ARG A 54 -6.22 -6.63 10.80
C ARG A 54 -6.57 -5.14 10.79
N ILE A 55 -7.61 -4.77 10.02
CA ILE A 55 -8.06 -3.38 9.85
C ILE A 55 -9.48 -3.26 10.41
N GLU A 56 -9.72 -2.26 11.26
CA GLU A 56 -10.99 -2.09 11.96
C GLU A 56 -11.48 -0.63 11.98
N PRO A 57 -12.63 -0.28 11.37
CA PRO A 57 -13.42 -1.12 10.47
C PRO A 57 -12.65 -1.43 9.17
N GLY A 58 -12.92 -2.58 8.54
CA GLY A 58 -12.15 -3.04 7.38
C GLY A 58 -12.34 -2.22 6.10
N LEU A 59 -13.44 -1.46 5.98
CA LEU A 59 -13.83 -0.68 4.79
C LEU A 59 -13.59 -1.49 3.49
N ARG A 60 -12.95 -0.91 2.46
CA ARG A 60 -12.51 -1.61 1.25
C ARG A 60 -10.99 -1.80 1.21
N PHE A 61 -10.35 -1.97 2.37
CA PHE A 61 -8.89 -2.08 2.46
C PHE A 61 -8.33 -3.24 1.64
N GLN A 62 -8.99 -4.42 1.65
CA GLN A 62 -8.54 -5.58 0.88
C GLN A 62 -8.51 -5.30 -0.62
N GLU A 63 -9.53 -4.63 -1.17
CA GLU A 63 -9.51 -4.21 -2.57
C GLU A 63 -8.36 -3.23 -2.82
N MET A 64 -8.19 -2.23 -1.95
CA MET A 64 -7.15 -1.21 -2.08
C MET A 64 -5.74 -1.83 -2.10
N ILE A 65 -5.43 -2.73 -1.18
CA ILE A 65 -4.08 -3.32 -1.07
C ILE A 65 -3.77 -4.22 -2.27
N LEU A 66 -4.77 -4.92 -2.82
CA LEU A 66 -4.62 -5.68 -4.06
C LEU A 66 -4.27 -4.76 -5.24
N ILE A 67 -4.95 -3.61 -5.38
CA ILE A 67 -4.59 -2.62 -6.41
C ILE A 67 -3.13 -2.16 -6.24
N ILE A 68 -2.69 -1.85 -5.02
CA ILE A 68 -1.32 -1.39 -4.75
C ILE A 68 -0.31 -2.47 -5.16
N TRP A 69 -0.53 -3.73 -4.77
CA TRP A 69 0.34 -4.84 -5.14
C TRP A 69 0.31 -5.14 -6.62
N GLY A 70 -0.84 -5.05 -7.28
CA GLY A 70 -0.97 -5.20 -8.72
C GLY A 70 -0.19 -4.14 -9.48
N LEU A 71 -0.30 -2.87 -9.08
CA LEU A 71 0.49 -1.77 -9.62
C LEU A 71 1.99 -1.99 -9.40
N CYS A 72 2.37 -2.54 -8.24
CA CYS A 72 3.74 -2.85 -7.94
C CYS A 72 4.30 -3.98 -8.83
N ALA A 73 3.53 -5.06 -8.98
CA ALA A 73 3.90 -6.22 -9.79
C ALA A 73 4.08 -5.86 -11.28
N ASP A 74 3.18 -5.04 -11.82
CA ASP A 74 3.29 -4.53 -13.19
C ASP A 74 4.27 -3.36 -13.31
N GLY A 75 4.82 -2.90 -12.19
CA GLY A 75 5.88 -1.93 -12.20
C GLY A 75 5.45 -0.50 -12.48
N HIS A 76 4.19 -0.18 -12.16
CA HIS A 76 3.61 1.17 -12.15
C HIS A 76 3.93 1.95 -10.87
N THR A 77 4.76 1.42 -9.99
CA THR A 77 5.30 2.09 -8.80
C THR A 77 6.78 2.44 -8.97
N ASN A 78 7.24 3.42 -8.20
CA ASN A 78 8.67 3.63 -8.00
C ASN A 78 9.26 2.61 -7.00
N ALA A 79 10.56 2.71 -6.70
CA ALA A 79 11.24 1.83 -5.74
C ALA A 79 10.73 1.96 -4.29
N GLU A 80 9.91 2.97 -3.99
CA GLU A 80 9.28 3.17 -2.68
C GLU A 80 7.84 2.66 -2.64
N GLY A 81 7.36 2.01 -3.70
CA GLY A 81 5.98 1.54 -3.81
C GLY A 81 4.97 2.65 -4.12
N VAL A 82 5.41 3.87 -4.41
CA VAL A 82 4.54 4.99 -4.74
C VAL A 82 4.03 4.84 -6.17
N PRO A 83 2.70 4.79 -6.41
CA PRO A 83 2.14 4.67 -7.76
C PRO A 83 2.46 5.86 -8.67
N SER A 84 2.52 5.59 -9.97
CA SER A 84 2.57 6.62 -11.02
C SER A 84 1.36 7.57 -10.91
N PRO A 85 1.47 8.84 -11.37
CA PRO A 85 0.47 9.87 -11.06
C PRO A 85 -0.99 9.52 -11.41
N LEU A 86 -1.25 8.95 -12.59
CA LEU A 86 -2.61 8.60 -13.03
C LEU A 86 -3.23 7.43 -12.24
N PRO A 87 -2.61 6.24 -12.16
CA PRO A 87 -3.16 5.16 -11.35
C PRO A 87 -3.19 5.51 -9.86
N GLY A 88 -2.22 6.29 -9.38
CA GLY A 88 -2.22 6.83 -8.02
C GLY A 88 -3.40 7.75 -7.73
N ALA A 89 -3.71 8.69 -8.64
CA ALA A 89 -4.87 9.56 -8.48
C ALA A 89 -6.20 8.78 -8.50
N LEU A 90 -6.31 7.75 -9.35
CA LEU A 90 -7.48 6.87 -9.36
C LEU A 90 -7.60 6.08 -8.04
N LEU A 91 -6.52 5.48 -7.56
CA LEU A 91 -6.45 4.78 -6.27
C LEU A 91 -6.88 5.71 -5.11
N LEU A 92 -6.23 6.87 -4.98
CA LEU A 92 -6.46 7.83 -3.91
C LEU A 92 -7.85 8.49 -3.96
N THR A 93 -8.47 8.54 -5.15
CA THR A 93 -9.86 9.00 -5.29
C THR A 93 -10.86 7.88 -4.92
N ARG A 94 -10.61 6.64 -5.37
CA ARG A 94 -11.51 5.48 -5.18
C ARG A 94 -11.51 4.95 -3.74
N TYR A 95 -10.39 5.10 -3.02
CA TYR A 95 -10.17 4.58 -1.67
C TYR A 95 -9.79 5.69 -0.67
N ARG A 96 -10.39 6.87 -0.80
CA ARG A 96 -10.09 8.07 0.02
C ARG A 96 -10.42 7.92 1.51
N ASP A 97 -11.22 6.91 1.85
CA ASP A 97 -11.64 6.62 3.21
C ASP A 97 -10.67 5.62 3.89
N GLU A 98 -9.98 4.82 3.08
CA GLU A 98 -8.95 3.86 3.49
C GLU A 98 -7.54 4.49 3.53
N ILE A 99 -7.15 5.26 2.51
CA ILE A 99 -5.80 5.83 2.38
C ILE A 99 -5.82 7.33 2.11
N ARG A 100 -4.94 8.05 2.80
CA ARG A 100 -4.71 9.48 2.63
C ARG A 100 -3.22 9.75 2.69
N LEU A 101 -2.72 10.60 1.80
CA LEU A 101 -1.31 11.00 1.83
C LEU A 101 -1.08 12.04 2.94
N ARG A 102 0.08 12.00 3.58
CA ARG A 102 0.51 13.06 4.50
C ARG A 102 0.75 14.39 3.78
N LYS A 103 1.27 14.32 2.56
CA LYS A 103 1.49 15.46 1.65
C LYS A 103 1.07 15.05 0.24
N PRO A 104 0.41 15.93 -0.53
CA PRO A 104 0.02 17.32 -0.19
C PRO A 104 -1.15 17.39 0.81
N PRO A 105 -1.54 18.57 1.35
CA PRO A 105 -2.67 18.69 2.26
C PRO A 105 -3.98 18.12 1.71
N GLN A 106 -4.87 17.65 2.59
CA GLN A 106 -6.09 16.93 2.20
C GLN A 106 -6.97 17.73 1.23
N LEU A 107 -7.08 19.06 1.40
CA LEU A 107 -7.84 19.91 0.48
C LEU A 107 -7.26 19.86 -0.95
N VAL A 108 -5.93 19.88 -1.08
CA VAL A 108 -5.26 19.78 -2.38
C VAL A 108 -5.54 18.40 -3.00
N GLN A 109 -5.44 17.33 -2.21
CA GLN A 109 -5.76 15.97 -2.69
C GLN A 109 -7.21 15.89 -3.22
N ARG A 110 -8.17 16.47 -2.47
CA ARG A 110 -9.60 16.48 -2.83
C ARG A 110 -9.92 17.24 -4.11
N LEU A 111 -9.13 18.26 -4.45
CA LEU A 111 -9.32 19.04 -5.67
C LEU A 111 -8.55 18.47 -6.86
N LEU A 112 -7.33 17.96 -6.64
CA LEU A 112 -6.43 17.53 -7.70
C LEU A 112 -6.69 16.10 -8.19
N PHE A 113 -7.00 15.16 -7.29
CA PHE A 113 -7.07 13.74 -7.68
C PHE A 113 -8.31 13.36 -8.49
N PRO A 114 -9.53 13.86 -8.21
CA PRO A 114 -10.71 13.50 -9.00
C PRO A 114 -10.60 13.76 -10.52
N PRO A 115 -10.12 14.91 -11.03
CA PRO A 115 -9.98 15.11 -12.46
C PRO A 115 -8.90 14.19 -13.09
N LEU A 116 -7.82 13.92 -12.37
CA LEU A 116 -6.79 12.96 -12.81
C LEU A 116 -7.34 11.52 -12.82
N ALA A 117 -8.17 11.16 -11.85
CA ALA A 117 -8.86 9.88 -11.80
C ALA A 117 -9.83 9.72 -12.97
N ALA A 118 -10.61 10.76 -13.30
CA ALA A 118 -11.48 10.74 -14.49
C ALA A 118 -10.66 10.54 -15.78
N LEU A 119 -9.49 11.18 -15.88
CA LEU A 119 -8.58 10.98 -17.00
C LEU A 119 -7.99 9.56 -17.05
N ALA A 120 -7.66 8.97 -15.89
CA ALA A 120 -7.23 7.58 -15.77
C ALA A 120 -8.31 6.60 -16.25
N LEU A 121 -9.58 6.82 -15.85
CA LEU A 121 -10.72 6.03 -16.30
C LEU A 121 -10.92 6.13 -17.81
N ARG A 122 -10.83 7.34 -18.38
CA ARG A 122 -10.89 7.56 -19.84
C ARG A 122 -9.76 6.85 -20.60
N ARG A 123 -8.63 6.58 -19.94
CA ARG A 123 -7.52 5.78 -20.48
C ARG A 123 -7.67 4.27 -20.24
N GLY A 124 -8.83 3.81 -19.77
CA GLY A 124 -9.11 2.39 -19.59
C GLY A 124 -8.54 1.76 -18.31
N MET A 125 -8.00 2.57 -17.37
CA MET A 125 -7.41 2.03 -16.12
C MET A 125 -8.41 1.28 -15.23
N GLN A 126 -9.71 1.43 -15.49
CA GLN A 126 -10.72 0.58 -14.83
C GLN A 126 -10.42 -0.90 -15.08
N GLN A 127 -10.12 -1.30 -16.32
CA GLN A 127 -9.84 -2.70 -16.66
C GLN A 127 -8.59 -3.21 -15.95
N THR A 128 -7.57 -2.35 -15.80
CA THR A 128 -6.37 -2.65 -15.01
C THR A 128 -6.71 -2.90 -13.55
N PHE A 129 -7.56 -2.07 -12.95
CA PHE A 129 -8.00 -2.25 -11.56
C PHE A 129 -8.85 -3.50 -11.38
N GLU A 130 -9.81 -3.78 -12.28
CA GLU A 130 -10.61 -5.01 -12.20
C GLU A 130 -9.74 -6.26 -12.31
N ARG A 131 -8.71 -6.25 -13.17
CA ARG A 131 -7.73 -7.34 -13.24
C ARG A 131 -6.98 -7.53 -11.91
N TYR A 132 -6.68 -6.45 -11.19
CA TYR A 132 -6.05 -6.54 -9.87
C TYR A 132 -7.04 -6.92 -8.75
N LEU A 133 -8.35 -6.97 -9.01
CA LEU A 133 -9.32 -7.48 -8.04
C LEU A 133 -9.65 -8.97 -8.28
N ALA A 134 -9.29 -9.51 -9.45
CA ALA A 134 -9.39 -10.93 -9.75
C ALA A 134 -8.27 -11.71 -9.05
N LEU A 135 -8.56 -12.27 -7.87
CA LEU A 135 -7.58 -12.93 -7.00
C LEU A 135 -6.86 -14.13 -7.65
N ASP A 136 -7.60 -14.91 -8.45
CA ASP A 136 -7.12 -16.09 -9.17
C ASP A 136 -6.08 -15.76 -10.25
N THR A 137 -6.20 -14.56 -10.82
CA THR A 137 -5.34 -14.05 -11.89
C THR A 137 -4.49 -12.87 -11.42
N HIS A 138 -4.44 -12.62 -10.11
CA HIS A 138 -3.71 -11.48 -9.56
C HIS A 138 -2.23 -11.58 -9.92
N PRO A 139 -1.59 -10.51 -10.44
CA PRO A 139 -0.21 -10.58 -10.88
C PRO A 139 0.77 -10.92 -9.75
N SER A 140 0.45 -10.58 -8.50
CA SER A 140 1.26 -11.03 -7.34
C SER A 140 1.03 -12.49 -6.95
N ALA A 141 -0.13 -13.08 -7.28
CA ALA A 141 -0.41 -14.50 -7.04
C ALA A 141 0.28 -15.38 -8.09
N GLN A 142 0.29 -14.95 -9.36
CA GLN A 142 0.92 -15.67 -10.45
C GLN A 142 2.44 -15.65 -10.40
N ALA A 143 3.03 -14.59 -9.86
CA ALA A 143 4.48 -14.41 -9.96
C ALA A 143 5.28 -15.19 -8.88
N GLY A 144 4.66 -16.08 -8.10
CA GLY A 144 5.37 -16.82 -7.03
C GLY A 144 6.00 -15.90 -5.97
N LEU A 145 5.45 -14.68 -5.84
CA LEU A 145 6.08 -13.56 -5.17
C LEU A 145 5.67 -13.49 -3.70
N GLY A 146 6.41 -14.22 -2.86
CA GLY A 146 6.88 -13.60 -1.61
C GLY A 146 7.77 -12.36 -1.86
N ARG A 147 8.12 -12.08 -3.12
CA ARG A 147 9.18 -11.16 -3.54
C ARG A 147 8.72 -10.19 -4.63
N LEU A 148 8.65 -8.89 -4.39
CA LEU A 148 8.26 -7.89 -5.42
C LEU A 148 9.30 -7.81 -6.57
N PRO A 149 9.00 -7.18 -7.73
CA PRO A 149 9.97 -7.02 -8.82
C PRO A 149 11.29 -6.39 -8.33
N ASP A 150 12.44 -6.78 -8.90
CA ASP A 150 13.77 -6.34 -8.44
C ASP A 150 13.90 -4.83 -8.32
N LYS A 151 13.33 -4.05 -9.26
CA LYS A 151 13.33 -2.58 -9.21
C LYS A 151 12.69 -1.98 -7.95
N VAL A 152 11.81 -2.73 -7.29
CA VAL A 152 11.18 -2.38 -6.01
C VAL A 152 12.01 -2.91 -4.85
N MET A 153 12.67 -4.06 -5.01
CA MET A 153 13.52 -4.69 -3.99
C MET A 153 14.93 -4.07 -3.84
N LEU A 154 15.40 -3.28 -4.81
CA LEU A 154 16.76 -2.71 -4.82
C LEU A 154 17.03 -1.65 -3.73
N ARG A 155 16.09 -1.38 -2.82
CA ARG A 155 16.35 -0.58 -1.62
C ARG A 155 16.95 -1.46 -0.51
N GLY A 156 18.27 -1.53 -0.48
CA GLY A 156 19.03 -2.18 0.60
C GLY A 156 20.56 -2.10 0.52
N ARG A 157 21.14 -1.27 -0.36
CA ARG A 157 22.62 -1.12 -0.47
C ARG A 157 23.11 0.32 -0.40
N ARG A 158 22.49 1.17 0.42
CA ARG A 158 23.09 2.45 0.84
C ARG A 158 22.74 2.73 2.28
#